data_AF-A0A078JUF9-F1
#
_entry.id   AF-A0A078JUF9-F1
#
_cell.length_a   1.000
_cell.length_b   1.000
_cell.length_c   1.000
_cell.angle_alpha   90.00
_cell.angle_beta   90.00
_cell.angle_gamma   90.00
#
_symmetry.space_group_name_H-M   'P 1'
#
loop_
_entity.id
_entity.type
_entity.pdbx_description
1 polymer ?
#
loop_
_entity_poly.entity_id
_entity_poly.type
_entity_poly.pdbx_seq_one_letter_code
_entity_poly.pdbx_strand_id
1 'polypeptide(L)'
;MMERCLGANRCRRIQRALRHLKVTVMCLVLTVVVLRCTIGAGKFGTPEQDLDEIRQHIYTSRKRVEPHRVLEEIQTGGDSSSSSSSSGGGSNNYETFDINKIFVDEGEEEKPDPNKPYTLGPKISDWDEQRSDWLAKNPTFPNFIGPNKPRVLLVTGSAPKPCENPVGDHYLLKSIKNKIDYCRLHGIEIFYNMALLDAEMAGFWAKLPLIRKLLLSHPEIEFLWWMDSDAMFTDMAFELPWERYKDYNLVMHGWNEMVYDEKNWIGLNTGSFLLRNNQWALDLLDTWAPMGPKGKIREEAGKVLTRELKGRPVFEADDQSAMVYLLATQRDTWGNKVYLENGYYLHGYWGILV
;
A
#
# COMPACT_ATOMS: atom_id res chain seq x y z
N MET A 1 26.96 -13.60 54.12
CA MET A 1 27.07 -12.98 55.47
C MET A 1 25.83 -13.17 56.36
N MET A 2 24.68 -13.62 55.86
CA MET A 2 23.44 -13.81 56.65
C MET A 2 23.21 -15.22 57.23
N GLU A 3 24.10 -16.19 57.03
CA GLU A 3 23.94 -17.54 57.61
C GLU A 3 24.61 -17.73 58.98
N ARG A 4 25.52 -16.82 59.39
CA ARG A 4 26.23 -16.92 60.67
C ARG A 4 25.52 -16.27 61.87
N CYS A 5 24.45 -15.48 61.66
CA CYS A 5 23.74 -14.80 62.75
C CYS A 5 22.29 -15.27 62.97
N LEU A 6 21.65 -15.96 62.02
CA LEU A 6 20.25 -16.38 62.13
C LEU A 6 20.14 -17.84 61.65
N GLY A 7 20.14 -18.77 62.62
CA GLY A 7 20.23 -20.21 62.36
C GLY A 7 19.36 -20.73 61.20
N ALA A 8 19.86 -21.78 60.53
CA ALA A 8 19.39 -22.29 59.22
C ALA A 8 17.86 -22.42 59.06
N ASN A 9 17.14 -22.74 60.15
CA ASN A 9 15.68 -22.86 60.13
C ASN A 9 14.95 -21.50 59.98
N ARG A 10 15.48 -20.41 60.55
CA ARG A 10 14.92 -19.06 60.38
C ARG A 10 15.22 -18.52 58.98
N CYS A 11 16.41 -18.78 58.44
CA CYS A 11 16.78 -18.36 57.09
C CYS A 11 15.91 -19.04 56.01
N ARG A 12 15.59 -20.34 56.18
CA ARG A 12 14.64 -21.05 55.30
C ARG A 12 13.20 -20.53 55.41
N ARG A 13 12.73 -20.16 56.61
CA ARG A 13 11.41 -19.52 56.80
C ARG A 13 11.35 -18.15 56.13
N ILE A 14 12.40 -17.34 56.26
CA ILE A 14 12.49 -16.02 55.61
C ILE A 14 12.55 -16.17 54.08
N GLN A 15 13.31 -17.14 53.56
CA GLN A 15 13.32 -17.42 52.11
C GLN A 15 11.98 -17.93 51.57
N ARG A 16 11.21 -18.68 52.37
CA ARG A 16 9.83 -19.08 51.98
C ARG A 16 8.89 -17.88 52.02
N ALA A 17 8.97 -17.04 53.06
CA ALA A 17 8.19 -15.81 53.15
C ALA A 17 8.48 -14.84 52.00
N LEU A 18 9.76 -14.67 51.61
CA LEU A 18 10.16 -13.84 50.47
C LEU A 18 9.69 -14.42 49.13
N ARG A 19 9.66 -15.75 48.98
CA ARG A 19 9.10 -16.39 47.78
C ARG A 19 7.58 -16.24 47.70
N HIS A 20 6.87 -16.41 48.81
CA HIS A 20 5.44 -16.14 48.86
C HIS A 20 5.14 -14.67 48.61
N LEU A 21 5.91 -13.73 49.18
CA LEU A 21 5.77 -12.30 48.91
C LEU A 21 6.00 -11.96 47.45
N LYS A 22 7.02 -12.55 46.79
CA LYS A 22 7.26 -12.36 45.35
C LYS A 22 6.09 -12.85 44.51
N VAL A 23 5.54 -14.03 44.83
CA VAL A 23 4.38 -14.58 44.10
C VAL A 23 3.14 -13.71 44.34
N THR A 24 2.90 -13.24 45.56
CA THR A 24 1.78 -12.34 45.87
C THR A 24 1.91 -11.02 45.13
N VAL A 25 3.09 -10.41 45.09
CA VAL A 25 3.33 -9.17 44.33
C VAL A 25 3.12 -9.41 42.83
N MET A 26 3.59 -10.54 42.28
CA MET A 26 3.36 -10.85 40.87
C MET A 26 1.87 -11.06 40.56
N CYS A 27 1.15 -11.79 41.41
CA CYS A 27 -0.30 -11.95 41.27
C CYS A 27 -1.04 -10.61 41.35
N LEU A 28 -0.59 -9.69 42.22
CA LEU A 28 -1.19 -8.36 42.38
C LEU A 28 -0.93 -7.47 41.17
N VAL A 29 0.27 -7.49 40.60
CA VAL A 29 0.59 -6.81 39.33
C VAL A 29 -0.24 -7.39 38.19
N LEU A 30 -0.35 -8.72 38.11
CA LEU A 30 -1.11 -9.39 37.05
C LEU A 30 -2.60 -9.12 37.17
N THR A 31 -3.14 -9.01 38.40
CA THR A 31 -4.53 -8.56 38.60
C THR A 31 -4.71 -7.09 38.24
N VAL A 32 -3.76 -6.20 38.52
CA VAL A 32 -3.84 -4.79 38.08
C VAL A 32 -3.78 -4.68 36.56
N VAL A 33 -2.92 -5.46 35.88
CA VAL A 33 -2.85 -5.50 34.41
C VAL A 33 -4.13 -6.07 33.82
N VAL A 34 -4.63 -7.19 34.34
CA VAL A 34 -5.89 -7.78 33.89
C VAL A 34 -7.06 -6.82 34.15
N LEU A 35 -7.15 -6.18 35.32
CA LEU A 35 -8.15 -5.16 35.62
C LEU A 35 -8.03 -3.94 34.71
N ARG A 36 -6.83 -3.52 34.31
CA ARG A 36 -6.62 -2.44 33.33
C ARG A 36 -6.95 -2.84 31.89
N CYS A 37 -6.83 -4.13 31.57
CA CYS A 37 -7.21 -4.67 30.26
C CYS A 37 -8.70 -5.04 30.16
N THR A 38 -9.34 -5.42 31.27
CA THR A 38 -10.77 -5.80 31.30
C THR A 38 -11.68 -4.63 31.65
N ILE A 39 -11.21 -3.72 32.51
CA ILE A 39 -11.83 -2.40 32.73
C ILE A 39 -11.07 -1.45 31.82
N GLY A 40 -11.52 -1.40 30.55
CA GLY A 40 -11.09 -0.39 29.60
C GLY A 40 -11.15 1.01 30.24
N ALA A 41 -10.31 1.93 29.76
CA ALA A 41 -10.06 3.27 30.31
C ALA A 41 -11.29 4.21 30.36
N GLY A 42 -12.39 3.78 30.98
CA GLY A 42 -13.68 4.47 31.02
C GLY A 42 -13.74 5.65 32.00
N LYS A 43 -12.62 6.38 32.19
CA LYS A 43 -12.63 7.64 32.96
C LYS A 43 -11.52 8.64 32.63
N PHE A 44 -10.70 8.41 31.61
CA PHE A 44 -9.74 9.40 31.09
C PHE A 44 -9.67 9.25 29.57
N GLY A 45 -10.21 10.25 28.85
CA GLY A 45 -10.34 10.27 27.40
C GLY A 45 -11.66 9.64 26.93
N THR A 46 -12.57 10.47 26.41
CA THR A 46 -13.68 9.91 25.62
C THR A 46 -13.10 9.46 24.28
N PRO A 47 -13.51 8.31 23.73
CA PRO A 47 -13.05 7.87 22.41
C PRO A 47 -13.35 8.90 21.32
N GLU A 48 -14.44 9.67 21.45
CA GLU A 48 -14.77 10.76 20.54
C GLU A 48 -13.76 11.91 20.61
N GLN A 49 -13.29 12.34 21.79
CA GLN A 49 -12.29 13.41 21.88
C GLN A 49 -10.92 12.98 21.35
N ASP A 50 -10.48 11.75 21.63
CA ASP A 50 -9.23 11.24 21.05
C ASP A 50 -9.36 11.10 19.52
N LEU A 51 -10.52 10.69 19.02
CA LEU A 51 -10.78 10.61 17.58
C LEU A 51 -10.90 12.00 16.93
N ASP A 52 -11.51 12.97 17.59
CA ASP A 52 -11.60 14.36 17.12
C ASP A 52 -10.22 15.03 17.15
N GLU A 53 -9.39 14.77 18.16
CA GLU A 53 -8.00 15.22 18.21
C GLU A 53 -7.16 14.59 17.09
N ILE A 54 -7.28 13.27 16.86
CA ILE A 54 -6.62 12.57 15.74
C ILE A 54 -7.12 13.15 14.40
N ARG A 55 -8.42 13.39 14.25
CA ARG A 55 -9.04 13.96 13.04
C ARG A 55 -8.51 15.38 12.81
N GLN A 56 -8.48 16.22 13.84
CA GLN A 56 -7.92 17.58 13.72
C GLN A 56 -6.42 17.59 13.41
N HIS A 57 -5.63 16.65 13.95
CA HIS A 57 -4.20 16.50 13.63
C HIS A 57 -3.96 16.09 12.17
N ILE A 58 -4.81 15.21 11.64
CA ILE A 58 -4.76 14.78 10.23
C ILE A 58 -5.22 15.91 9.29
N TYR A 59 -6.26 16.67 9.66
CA TYR A 59 -6.74 17.81 8.86
C TYR A 59 -5.77 18.99 8.84
N THR A 60 -5.10 19.31 9.96
CA THR A 60 -4.06 20.35 9.99
C THR A 60 -2.80 19.93 9.21
N SER A 61 -2.44 18.64 9.24
CA SER A 61 -1.37 18.09 8.40
C SER A 61 -1.68 18.13 6.90
N ARG A 62 -2.96 18.13 6.50
CA ARG A 62 -3.38 18.31 5.08
C ARG A 62 -3.36 19.76 4.61
N LYS A 63 -3.46 20.75 5.51
CA LYS A 63 -3.43 22.18 5.13
C LYS A 63 -2.02 22.80 5.05
N ARG A 64 -1.00 22.15 5.61
CA ARG A 64 0.40 22.55 5.43
C ARG A 64 1.06 21.64 4.41
N VAL A 65 1.22 22.16 3.20
CA VAL A 65 2.17 21.66 2.20
C VAL A 65 3.57 21.76 2.81
N GLU A 66 4.08 20.65 3.35
CA GLU A 66 5.48 20.18 3.39
C GLU A 66 5.66 19.09 4.47
N PRO A 67 6.36 17.97 4.21
CA PRO A 67 6.57 16.93 5.20
C PRO A 67 7.82 17.24 6.05
N HIS A 68 7.70 18.15 7.01
CA HIS A 68 8.70 18.27 8.09
C HIS A 68 8.27 17.42 9.28
N ARG A 69 8.89 16.25 9.45
CA ARG A 69 8.78 15.43 10.67
C ARG A 69 9.89 15.84 11.63
N VAL A 70 9.63 16.83 12.48
CA VAL A 70 10.47 17.11 13.66
C VAL A 70 9.70 16.62 14.88
N LEU A 71 10.31 15.69 15.62
CA LEU A 71 9.86 15.25 16.95
C LEU A 71 10.24 16.36 17.93
N GLU A 72 9.25 17.01 18.54
CA GLU A 72 9.48 17.94 19.65
C GLU A 72 8.81 17.40 20.91
N GLU A 73 9.59 17.37 22.00
CA GLU A 73 9.20 16.88 23.32
C GLU A 73 8.14 17.78 23.97
N ILE A 74 7.16 17.16 24.61
CA ILE A 74 6.07 17.85 25.32
C ILE A 74 6.62 18.59 26.54
N GLN A 75 6.57 19.92 26.52
CA GLN A 75 6.62 20.74 27.74
C GLN A 75 5.21 21.00 28.26
N THR A 76 5.03 20.73 29.56
CA THR A 76 3.82 20.99 30.36
C THR A 76 3.62 22.48 30.61
N GLY A 77 2.38 22.98 30.42
CA GLY A 77 1.98 24.30 30.90
C GLY A 77 0.51 24.69 30.65
N GLY A 78 -0.29 24.63 31.73
CA GLY A 78 -1.26 25.65 32.19
C GLY A 78 -2.34 26.26 31.28
N ASP A 79 -3.59 26.01 31.71
CA ASP A 79 -4.70 26.97 31.89
C ASP A 79 -5.68 27.35 30.73
N SER A 80 -6.85 26.68 30.82
CA SER A 80 -8.23 27.21 30.85
C SER A 80 -8.68 28.36 29.93
N SER A 81 -9.72 28.08 29.12
CA SER A 81 -10.97 28.87 29.13
C SER A 81 -12.14 28.13 28.49
N SER A 82 -13.32 28.44 29.01
CA SER A 82 -14.63 27.80 28.87
C SER A 82 -15.42 28.19 27.61
N SER A 83 -16.20 27.26 27.05
CA SER A 83 -17.53 27.62 26.48
C SER A 83 -18.46 26.41 26.25
N SER A 84 -19.57 26.47 26.98
CA SER A 84 -20.96 26.08 26.61
C SER A 84 -21.25 24.71 26.00
N SER A 85 -21.86 23.89 26.86
CA SER A 85 -22.66 22.70 26.59
C SER A 85 -23.81 22.91 25.58
N SER A 86 -23.90 22.03 24.59
CA SER A 86 -25.16 21.64 23.95
C SER A 86 -25.32 20.13 24.04
N SER A 87 -26.27 19.73 24.87
CA SER A 87 -26.67 18.36 25.16
C SER A 87 -27.29 17.66 23.94
N GLY A 88 -26.62 16.63 23.42
CA GLY A 88 -27.19 15.61 22.56
C GLY A 88 -27.02 14.24 23.21
N GLY A 89 -28.08 13.72 23.82
CA GLY A 89 -28.06 12.41 24.48
C GLY A 89 -28.01 11.28 23.47
N GLY A 90 -26.85 10.61 23.37
CA GLY A 90 -26.66 9.35 22.66
C GLY A 90 -26.24 8.25 23.65
N SER A 91 -26.99 7.15 23.67
CA SER A 91 -26.72 5.97 24.50
C SER A 91 -25.39 5.31 24.12
N ASN A 92 -24.38 5.38 25.00
CA ASN A 92 -23.07 4.74 24.81
C ASN A 92 -23.10 3.24 25.16
N ASN A 93 -23.83 2.46 24.38
CA ASN A 93 -23.81 0.99 24.44
C ASN A 93 -23.13 0.40 23.20
N TYR A 94 -22.21 -0.55 23.40
CA TYR A 94 -21.41 -1.17 22.32
C TYR A 94 -22.27 -1.96 21.32
N GLU A 95 -23.48 -2.37 21.73
CA GLU A 95 -24.43 -3.11 20.89
C GLU A 95 -25.15 -2.23 19.86
N THR A 96 -25.12 -0.91 20.02
CA THR A 96 -25.77 0.07 19.14
C THR A 96 -24.79 0.89 18.29
N PHE A 97 -23.55 0.41 18.16
CA PHE A 97 -22.53 1.10 17.37
C PHE A 97 -22.85 1.00 15.87
N ASP A 98 -23.33 2.10 15.30
CA ASP A 98 -23.61 2.19 13.87
C ASP A 98 -22.31 2.45 13.10
N ILE A 99 -21.80 1.39 12.47
CA ILE A 99 -20.62 1.44 11.60
C ILE A 99 -20.80 2.45 10.44
N ASN A 100 -22.04 2.78 10.06
CA ASN A 100 -22.27 3.80 9.02
C ASN A 100 -21.82 5.20 9.46
N LYS A 101 -21.68 5.48 10.76
CA LYS A 101 -21.09 6.73 11.25
C LYS A 101 -19.59 6.85 10.96
N ILE A 102 -18.87 5.73 10.78
CA ILE A 102 -17.46 5.73 10.36
C ILE A 102 -17.32 6.06 8.87
N PHE A 103 -18.33 5.68 8.06
CA PHE A 103 -18.31 5.86 6.61
C PHE A 103 -18.94 7.17 6.13
N VAL A 104 -19.30 8.09 7.03
CA VAL A 104 -19.73 9.43 6.63
C VAL A 104 -18.48 10.22 6.25
N ASP A 105 -18.23 10.30 4.94
CA ASP A 105 -17.25 11.19 4.36
C ASP A 105 -17.75 12.64 4.54
N GLU A 106 -17.44 13.25 5.69
CA GLU A 106 -17.78 14.66 5.96
C GLU A 106 -16.76 15.61 5.28
N GLY A 107 -16.57 15.43 3.98
CA GLY A 107 -16.00 16.42 3.09
C GLY A 107 -17.00 16.68 1.99
N GLU A 108 -17.17 17.94 1.58
CA GLU A 108 -17.75 18.19 0.26
C GLU A 108 -16.84 17.47 -0.75
N GLU A 109 -17.35 16.42 -1.41
CA GLU A 109 -16.71 15.89 -2.61
C GLU A 109 -16.64 17.06 -3.59
N GLU A 110 -15.47 17.71 -3.70
CA GLU A 110 -15.21 18.66 -4.77
C GLU A 110 -15.45 17.92 -6.07
N LYS A 111 -16.62 18.12 -6.66
CA LYS A 111 -16.96 17.51 -7.94
C LYS A 111 -15.89 17.96 -8.94
N PRO A 112 -15.11 17.03 -9.52
CA PRO A 112 -14.09 17.40 -10.48
C PRO A 112 -14.72 18.22 -11.59
N ASP A 113 -14.10 19.34 -11.97
CA ASP A 113 -14.56 20.13 -13.10
C ASP A 113 -14.56 19.23 -14.35
N PRO A 114 -15.73 18.96 -14.95
CA PRO A 114 -15.83 18.06 -16.10
C PRO A 114 -15.06 18.55 -17.34
N ASN A 115 -14.61 19.81 -17.35
CA ASN A 115 -13.81 20.38 -18.43
C ASN A 115 -12.30 20.27 -18.20
N LYS A 116 -11.84 19.88 -17.01
CA LYS A 116 -10.42 19.74 -16.71
C LYS A 116 -9.95 18.31 -17.01
N PRO A 117 -8.89 18.12 -17.82
CA PRO A 117 -8.29 16.80 -18.00
C PRO A 117 -7.81 16.23 -16.67
N TYR A 118 -8.04 14.92 -16.47
CA TYR A 118 -7.54 14.20 -15.30
C TYR A 118 -6.00 14.24 -15.23
N THR A 119 -5.46 14.33 -14.01
CA THR A 119 -4.01 14.30 -13.76
C THR A 119 -3.73 13.45 -12.52
N LEU A 120 -2.68 12.63 -12.53
CA LEU A 120 -2.25 11.87 -11.34
C LEU A 120 -1.60 12.75 -10.25
N GLY A 121 -1.40 14.03 -10.54
CA GLY A 121 -0.85 15.03 -9.63
C GLY A 121 -0.01 16.07 -10.37
N PRO A 122 0.65 16.99 -9.64
CA PRO A 122 1.50 18.02 -10.24
C PRO A 122 2.62 17.41 -11.08
N LYS A 123 2.94 18.03 -12.22
CA LYS A 123 4.01 17.56 -13.10
C LYS A 123 5.36 17.69 -12.41
N ILE A 124 6.15 16.61 -12.43
CA ILE A 124 7.54 16.54 -11.98
C ILE A 124 8.38 16.26 -13.23
N SER A 125 9.50 16.97 -13.40
CA SER A 125 10.37 16.85 -14.59
C SER A 125 11.85 16.58 -14.26
N ASP A 126 12.18 16.54 -12.98
CA ASP A 126 13.52 16.46 -12.40
C ASP A 126 13.63 15.32 -11.37
N TRP A 127 12.78 14.30 -11.46
CA TRP A 127 12.70 13.24 -10.44
C TRP A 127 14.01 12.43 -10.31
N ASP A 128 14.71 12.19 -11.41
CA ASP A 128 15.99 11.47 -11.38
C ASP A 128 17.06 12.25 -10.61
N GLU A 129 17.08 13.58 -10.72
CA GLU A 129 17.98 14.46 -9.97
C GLU A 129 17.60 14.47 -8.48
N GLN A 130 16.32 14.67 -8.16
CA GLN A 130 15.83 14.64 -6.79
C GLN A 130 16.13 13.30 -6.10
N ARG A 131 15.91 12.19 -6.80
CA ARG A 131 16.16 10.84 -6.30
C ARG A 131 17.66 10.59 -6.12
N SER A 132 18.50 11.03 -7.06
CA SER A 132 19.95 10.89 -6.94
C SER A 132 20.50 11.68 -5.75
N ASP A 133 20.02 12.91 -5.54
CA ASP A 133 20.38 13.75 -4.40
C ASP A 133 19.94 13.12 -3.07
N TRP A 134 18.73 12.55 -3.04
CA TRP A 134 18.22 11.88 -1.85
C TRP A 134 19.07 10.64 -1.51
N LEU A 135 19.43 9.82 -2.49
CA LEU A 135 20.26 8.63 -2.28
C LEU A 135 21.67 9.00 -1.78
N ALA A 136 22.26 10.08 -2.30
CA ALA A 136 23.55 10.59 -1.83
C ALA A 136 23.50 11.07 -0.36
N LYS A 137 22.38 11.67 0.06
CA LYS A 137 22.16 12.14 1.44
C LYS A 137 21.74 11.03 2.41
N ASN A 138 21.24 9.89 1.91
CA ASN A 138 20.69 8.79 2.71
C ASN A 138 21.37 7.43 2.41
N PRO A 139 22.69 7.30 2.65
CA PRO A 139 23.43 6.07 2.30
C PRO A 139 22.99 4.82 3.07
N THR A 140 22.24 4.97 4.16
CA THR A 140 21.65 3.84 4.91
C THR A 140 20.48 3.18 4.19
N PHE A 141 19.93 3.83 3.16
CA PHE A 141 18.82 3.33 2.34
C PHE A 141 19.26 3.20 0.88
N PRO A 142 20.17 2.27 0.54
CA PRO A 142 20.62 2.10 -0.83
C PRO A 142 19.51 1.49 -1.69
N ASN A 143 19.49 1.90 -2.96
CA ASN A 143 18.60 1.36 -3.98
C ASN A 143 19.03 -0.01 -4.52
N PHE A 144 20.23 -0.46 -4.18
CA PHE A 144 20.69 -1.84 -4.38
C PHE A 144 21.11 -2.43 -3.04
N ILE A 145 20.57 -3.61 -2.71
CA ILE A 145 20.86 -4.31 -1.44
C ILE A 145 22.03 -5.29 -1.57
N GLY A 146 22.52 -5.53 -2.79
CA GLY A 146 23.70 -6.33 -3.09
C GLY A 146 24.14 -6.12 -4.54
N PRO A 147 25.24 -6.76 -4.97
CA PRO A 147 25.70 -6.71 -6.35
C PRO A 147 24.57 -7.16 -7.29
N ASN A 148 24.18 -6.29 -8.23
CA ASN A 148 23.10 -6.53 -9.19
C ASN A 148 21.73 -6.88 -8.57
N LYS A 149 21.51 -6.66 -7.26
CA LYS A 149 20.24 -6.92 -6.57
C LYS A 149 19.54 -5.60 -6.20
N PRO A 150 18.58 -5.14 -7.02
CA PRO A 150 17.83 -3.92 -6.73
C PRO A 150 16.99 -4.09 -5.48
N ARG A 151 16.72 -2.99 -4.77
CA ARG A 151 15.69 -2.96 -3.73
C ARG A 151 14.32 -2.95 -4.39
N VAL A 152 13.48 -3.91 -4.00
CA VAL A 152 12.16 -4.13 -4.62
C VAL A 152 11.06 -3.98 -3.59
N LEU A 153 10.01 -3.25 -3.97
CA LEU A 153 8.74 -3.20 -3.23
C LEU A 153 7.67 -3.92 -4.03
N LEU A 154 7.21 -5.06 -3.53
CA LEU A 154 6.04 -5.75 -4.09
C LEU A 154 4.77 -5.06 -3.61
N VAL A 155 3.92 -4.65 -4.54
CA VAL A 155 2.68 -3.93 -4.27
C VAL A 155 1.51 -4.76 -4.77
N THR A 156 0.57 -5.01 -3.88
CA THR A 156 -0.70 -5.70 -4.17
C THR A 156 -1.83 -4.96 -3.46
N GLY A 157 -3.08 -5.28 -3.77
CA GLY A 157 -4.20 -4.72 -3.03
C GLY A 157 -5.52 -5.40 -3.35
N SER A 158 -6.53 -5.04 -2.57
CA SER A 158 -7.92 -5.44 -2.77
C SER A 158 -8.84 -4.29 -2.37
N ALA A 159 -10.12 -4.37 -2.74
CA ALA A 159 -11.11 -3.39 -2.30
C ALA A 159 -11.17 -3.33 -0.74
N PRO A 160 -11.51 -2.17 -0.14
CA PRO A 160 -11.66 -2.03 1.31
C PRO A 160 -12.88 -2.76 1.86
N LYS A 161 -13.88 -2.99 1.01
CA LYS A 161 -15.13 -3.66 1.39
C LYS A 161 -14.94 -5.17 1.31
N PRO A 162 -15.66 -5.95 2.13
CA PRO A 162 -15.73 -7.39 1.99
C PRO A 162 -16.09 -7.80 0.57
N CYS A 163 -15.61 -8.96 0.13
CA CYS A 163 -15.95 -9.49 -1.19
C CYS A 163 -17.46 -9.74 -1.30
N GLU A 164 -18.05 -9.47 -2.48
CA GLU A 164 -19.46 -9.79 -2.74
C GLU A 164 -19.75 -11.29 -2.53
N ASN A 165 -18.81 -12.14 -2.96
CA ASN A 165 -18.78 -13.55 -2.58
C ASN A 165 -17.94 -13.73 -1.31
N PRO A 166 -18.51 -14.14 -0.17
CA PRO A 166 -17.79 -14.24 1.10
C PRO A 166 -16.56 -15.15 1.08
N VAL A 167 -16.53 -16.16 0.21
CA VAL A 167 -15.34 -17.02 0.08
C VAL A 167 -14.15 -16.27 -0.55
N GLY A 168 -14.40 -15.16 -1.26
CA GLY A 168 -13.39 -14.33 -1.89
C GLY A 168 -12.34 -13.83 -0.90
N ASP A 169 -12.77 -13.38 0.29
CA ASP A 169 -11.85 -12.90 1.33
C ASP A 169 -10.90 -14.01 1.82
N HIS A 170 -11.36 -15.27 1.82
CA HIS A 170 -10.50 -16.41 2.12
C HIS A 170 -9.42 -16.62 1.05
N TYR A 171 -9.74 -16.45 -0.22
CA TYR A 171 -8.75 -16.53 -1.31
C TYR A 171 -7.78 -15.35 -1.30
N LEU A 172 -8.25 -14.14 -0.99
CA LEU A 172 -7.38 -12.97 -0.78
C LEU A 172 -6.37 -13.24 0.36
N LEU A 173 -6.84 -13.80 1.48
CA LEU A 173 -5.99 -14.18 2.61
C LEU A 173 -4.93 -15.21 2.22
N LYS A 174 -5.31 -16.24 1.44
CA LYS A 174 -4.36 -17.25 0.94
C LYS A 174 -3.35 -16.64 -0.04
N SER A 175 -3.79 -15.74 -0.91
CA SER A 175 -2.93 -15.04 -1.86
C SER A 175 -1.89 -14.16 -1.16
N ILE A 176 -2.29 -13.35 -0.18
CA ILE A 176 -1.31 -12.54 0.55
C ILE A 176 -0.35 -13.41 1.37
N LYS A 177 -0.82 -14.51 1.97
CA LYS A 177 0.09 -15.47 2.62
C LYS A 177 1.13 -16.03 1.65
N ASN A 178 0.72 -16.41 0.43
CA ASN A 178 1.63 -16.89 -0.61
C ASN A 178 2.68 -15.83 -0.97
N LYS A 179 2.28 -14.56 -1.18
CA LYS A 179 3.19 -13.44 -1.44
C LYS A 179 4.14 -13.18 -0.28
N ILE A 180 3.66 -13.22 0.96
CA ILE A 180 4.49 -13.10 2.18
C ILE A 180 5.59 -14.16 2.20
N ASP A 181 5.25 -15.40 1.87
CA ASP A 181 6.21 -16.50 1.89
C ASP A 181 7.30 -16.34 0.82
N TYR A 182 6.93 -15.99 -0.42
CA TYR A 182 7.90 -15.70 -1.50
C TYR A 182 8.80 -14.50 -1.13
N CYS A 183 8.20 -13.36 -0.76
CA CYS A 183 8.97 -12.14 -0.50
C CYS A 183 9.93 -12.30 0.68
N ARG A 184 9.55 -13.08 1.71
CA ARG A 184 10.44 -13.41 2.83
C ARG A 184 11.67 -14.21 2.39
N LEU A 185 11.52 -15.14 1.45
CA LEU A 185 12.64 -15.93 0.92
C LEU A 185 13.58 -15.07 0.05
N HIS A 186 13.02 -14.15 -0.72
CA HIS A 186 13.77 -13.37 -1.72
C HIS A 186 14.27 -12.01 -1.22
N GLY A 187 13.88 -11.59 -0.01
CA GLY A 187 14.27 -10.32 0.59
C GLY A 187 13.56 -9.12 -0.06
N ILE A 188 12.27 -9.27 -0.32
CA ILE A 188 11.42 -8.26 -0.97
C ILE A 188 10.44 -7.69 0.06
N GLU A 189 10.27 -6.37 0.07
CA GLU A 189 9.30 -5.71 0.94
C GLU A 189 7.89 -5.79 0.32
N ILE A 190 6.84 -5.78 1.13
CA ILE A 190 5.44 -5.82 0.66
C ILE A 190 4.68 -4.59 1.12
N PHE A 191 3.94 -3.97 0.20
CA PHE A 191 2.87 -3.02 0.51
C PHE A 191 1.52 -3.60 0.06
N TYR A 192 0.57 -3.71 1.00
CA TYR A 192 -0.80 -4.14 0.70
C TYR A 192 -1.76 -2.97 0.80
N ASN A 193 -2.32 -2.52 -0.33
CA ASN A 193 -3.27 -1.42 -0.35
C ASN A 193 -4.72 -1.91 -0.17
N MET A 194 -5.47 -1.19 0.67
CA MET A 194 -6.93 -1.33 0.79
C MET A 194 -7.65 0.02 0.59
N ALA A 195 -6.94 1.11 0.31
CA ALA A 195 -7.53 2.43 0.16
C ALA A 195 -7.80 2.77 -1.32
N LEU A 196 -8.95 3.40 -1.58
CA LEU A 196 -9.19 4.08 -2.86
C LEU A 196 -8.62 5.50 -2.75
N LEU A 197 -7.45 5.73 -3.34
CA LEU A 197 -6.75 7.02 -3.26
C LEU A 197 -7.37 8.10 -4.14
N ASP A 198 -8.08 7.68 -5.18
CA ASP A 198 -8.66 8.57 -6.19
C ASP A 198 -9.99 7.97 -6.67
N ALA A 199 -11.08 8.73 -6.51
CA ALA A 199 -12.43 8.28 -6.82
C ALA A 199 -12.68 8.12 -8.33
N GLU A 200 -11.91 8.78 -9.19
CA GLU A 200 -12.01 8.68 -10.66
C GLU A 200 -11.32 7.40 -11.17
N MET A 201 -10.28 6.96 -10.48
CA MET A 201 -9.47 5.78 -10.83
C MET A 201 -9.90 4.53 -10.04
N ALA A 202 -11.18 4.16 -10.16
CA ALA A 202 -11.72 2.96 -9.50
C ALA A 202 -11.40 1.65 -10.26
N GLY A 203 -11.48 0.52 -9.55
CA GLY A 203 -11.27 -0.82 -10.12
C GLY A 203 -9.79 -1.09 -10.42
N PHE A 204 -9.50 -1.73 -11.55
CA PHE A 204 -8.12 -2.07 -11.95
C PHE A 204 -7.24 -0.83 -12.18
N TRP A 205 -7.84 0.32 -12.45
CA TRP A 205 -7.14 1.61 -12.61
C TRP A 205 -6.57 2.18 -11.30
N ALA A 206 -7.03 1.72 -10.13
CA ALA A 206 -6.60 2.23 -8.82
C ALA A 206 -5.11 2.02 -8.55
N LYS A 207 -4.46 1.11 -9.29
CA LYS A 207 -3.03 0.86 -9.19
C LYS A 207 -2.19 2.07 -9.64
N LEU A 208 -2.64 2.87 -10.62
CA LEU A 208 -1.84 3.99 -11.16
C LEU A 208 -1.55 5.09 -10.10
N PRO A 209 -2.56 5.68 -9.42
CA PRO A 209 -2.30 6.66 -8.37
C PRO A 209 -1.46 6.10 -7.22
N LEU A 210 -1.69 4.84 -6.84
CA LEU A 210 -0.94 4.16 -5.79
C LEU A 210 0.53 3.99 -6.16
N ILE A 211 0.81 3.48 -7.37
CA ILE A 211 2.17 3.30 -7.88
C ILE A 211 2.90 4.65 -7.88
N ARG A 212 2.30 5.69 -8.45
CA ARG A 212 2.90 7.04 -8.45
C ARG A 212 3.23 7.51 -7.03
N LYS A 213 2.29 7.34 -6.10
CA LYS A 213 2.48 7.74 -4.71
C LYS A 213 3.63 6.99 -4.04
N LEU A 214 3.74 5.68 -4.26
CA LEU A 214 4.78 4.84 -3.67
C LEU A 214 6.16 5.14 -4.27
N LEU A 215 6.27 5.32 -5.59
CA LEU A 215 7.53 5.71 -6.23
C LEU A 215 8.07 7.03 -5.65
N LEU A 216 7.20 8.03 -5.51
CA LEU A 216 7.58 9.34 -4.95
C LEU A 216 7.86 9.30 -3.43
N SER A 217 7.23 8.39 -2.69
CA SER A 217 7.38 8.30 -1.23
C SER A 217 8.55 7.42 -0.81
N HIS A 218 9.05 6.57 -1.72
CA HIS A 218 10.14 5.64 -1.46
C HIS A 218 11.27 5.78 -2.51
N PRO A 219 12.08 6.86 -2.45
CA PRO A 219 13.18 7.07 -3.38
C PRO A 219 14.24 5.96 -3.34
N GLU A 220 14.35 5.23 -2.23
CA GLU A 220 15.23 4.07 -2.06
C GLU A 220 14.80 2.86 -2.89
N ILE A 221 13.55 2.75 -3.33
CA ILE A 221 13.09 1.62 -4.13
C ILE A 221 13.59 1.79 -5.56
N GLU A 222 14.24 0.75 -6.11
CA GLU A 222 14.69 0.75 -7.50
C GLU A 222 13.63 0.20 -8.43
N PHE A 223 12.95 -0.89 -8.03
CA PHE A 223 11.81 -1.45 -8.75
C PHE A 223 10.60 -1.59 -7.86
N LEU A 224 9.47 -1.09 -8.33
CA LEU A 224 8.16 -1.44 -7.81
C LEU A 224 7.64 -2.64 -8.60
N TRP A 225 7.27 -3.72 -7.92
CA TRP A 225 6.67 -4.90 -8.52
C TRP A 225 5.17 -4.92 -8.22
N TRP A 226 4.34 -4.51 -9.18
CA TRP A 226 2.90 -4.67 -9.03
C TRP A 226 2.53 -6.13 -9.26
N MET A 227 1.73 -6.71 -8.36
CA MET A 227 1.20 -8.05 -8.50
C MET A 227 -0.26 -8.10 -8.03
N ASP A 228 -1.17 -8.51 -8.92
CA ASP A 228 -2.60 -8.60 -8.65
C ASP A 228 -2.90 -9.60 -7.51
N SER A 229 -4.04 -9.41 -6.85
CA SER A 229 -4.45 -10.25 -5.72
C SER A 229 -4.83 -11.67 -6.12
N ASP A 230 -5.17 -11.93 -7.38
CA ASP A 230 -5.43 -13.27 -7.94
C ASP A 230 -4.20 -13.93 -8.57
N ALA A 231 -3.07 -13.21 -8.71
CA ALA A 231 -1.78 -13.79 -9.09
C ALA A 231 -1.09 -14.46 -7.89
N MET A 232 -0.59 -15.68 -8.06
CA MET A 232 0.11 -16.43 -7.00
C MET A 232 1.47 -16.94 -7.46
N PHE A 233 2.45 -16.91 -6.56
CA PHE A 233 3.73 -17.58 -6.75
C PHE A 233 3.58 -19.09 -6.68
N THR A 234 4.01 -19.80 -7.72
CA THR A 234 4.01 -21.27 -7.79
C THR A 234 5.41 -21.86 -7.85
N ASP A 235 6.42 -21.04 -8.21
CA ASP A 235 7.83 -21.35 -8.05
C ASP A 235 8.42 -20.46 -6.95
N MET A 236 8.71 -21.05 -5.79
CA MET A 236 9.27 -20.34 -4.63
C MET A 236 10.80 -20.19 -4.69
N ALA A 237 11.47 -20.95 -5.57
CA ALA A 237 12.92 -20.97 -5.69
C ALA A 237 13.43 -19.98 -6.75
N PHE A 238 12.62 -19.72 -7.78
CA PHE A 238 12.99 -18.81 -8.85
C PHE A 238 13.15 -17.36 -8.37
N GLU A 239 14.32 -16.77 -8.65
CA GLU A 239 14.59 -15.34 -8.48
C GLU A 239 14.62 -14.67 -9.86
N LEU A 240 14.05 -13.46 -9.94
CA LEU A 240 14.01 -12.68 -11.18
C LEU A 240 15.43 -12.35 -11.66
N PRO A 241 15.73 -12.44 -12.97
CA PRO A 241 17.07 -12.21 -13.50
C PRO A 241 17.39 -10.71 -13.60
N TRP A 242 17.57 -10.02 -12.47
CA TRP A 242 17.67 -8.55 -12.37
C TRP A 242 18.66 -7.90 -13.35
N GLU A 243 19.81 -8.52 -13.59
CA GLU A 243 20.84 -8.01 -14.50
C GLU A 243 20.35 -7.93 -15.96
N ARG A 244 19.40 -8.80 -16.36
CA ARG A 244 18.74 -8.75 -17.68
C ARG A 244 18.00 -7.43 -17.88
N TYR A 245 17.48 -6.83 -16.81
CA TYR A 245 16.60 -5.65 -16.87
C TYR A 245 17.32 -4.34 -16.56
N LYS A 246 18.66 -4.35 -16.42
CA LYS A 246 19.44 -3.17 -16.03
C LYS A 246 19.21 -1.94 -16.91
N ASP A 247 18.96 -2.14 -18.21
CA ASP A 247 18.78 -1.07 -19.20
C ASP A 247 17.30 -0.72 -19.47
N TYR A 248 16.37 -1.38 -18.77
CA TYR A 248 14.92 -1.27 -18.95
C TYR A 248 14.24 -0.65 -17.72
N ASN A 249 13.09 -0.03 -17.96
CA ASN A 249 12.31 0.65 -16.93
C ASN A 249 10.96 -0.01 -16.66
N LEU A 250 10.41 -0.72 -17.63
CA LEU A 250 9.18 -1.49 -17.49
C LEU A 250 9.42 -2.92 -17.97
N VAL A 251 9.05 -3.91 -17.15
CA VAL A 251 9.12 -5.34 -17.51
C VAL A 251 7.75 -5.95 -17.31
N MET A 252 7.19 -6.52 -18.37
CA MET A 252 5.89 -7.19 -18.36
C MET A 252 6.02 -8.54 -19.06
N HIS A 253 5.22 -9.52 -18.66
CA HIS A 253 5.09 -10.72 -19.47
C HIS A 253 4.39 -10.39 -20.79
N GLY A 254 4.93 -10.85 -21.93
CA GLY A 254 4.32 -10.62 -23.24
C GLY A 254 5.24 -10.94 -24.41
N TRP A 255 4.73 -10.70 -25.63
CA TRP A 255 5.45 -10.93 -26.89
C TRP A 255 5.46 -9.69 -27.76
N ASN A 256 6.61 -9.36 -28.34
CA ASN A 256 6.78 -8.19 -29.20
C ASN A 256 5.82 -8.22 -30.39
N GLU A 257 5.72 -9.37 -31.06
CA GLU A 257 4.88 -9.52 -32.25
C GLU A 257 3.39 -9.33 -31.89
N MET A 258 2.96 -9.86 -30.75
CA MET A 258 1.58 -9.73 -30.31
C MET A 258 1.21 -8.29 -29.93
N VAL A 259 2.13 -7.53 -29.34
CA VAL A 259 1.87 -6.15 -28.91
C VAL A 259 2.03 -5.17 -30.07
N TYR A 260 3.19 -5.18 -30.74
CA TYR A 260 3.55 -4.14 -31.70
C TYR A 260 3.00 -4.40 -33.11
N ASP A 261 2.91 -5.66 -33.52
CA ASP A 261 2.51 -6.01 -34.89
C ASP A 261 1.02 -6.36 -34.93
N GLU A 262 0.58 -7.29 -34.08
CA GLU A 262 -0.81 -7.75 -34.05
C GLU A 262 -1.76 -6.83 -33.30
N LYS A 263 -1.25 -5.98 -32.40
CA LYS A 263 -2.03 -5.15 -31.47
C LYS A 263 -3.06 -5.98 -30.68
N ASN A 264 -2.64 -7.14 -30.20
CA ASN A 264 -3.49 -8.07 -29.47
C ASN A 264 -3.63 -7.63 -28.01
N TRP A 265 -4.87 -7.52 -27.51
CA TRP A 265 -5.14 -7.02 -26.15
C TRP A 265 -4.58 -7.90 -25.01
N ILE A 266 -4.25 -9.16 -25.31
CA ILE A 266 -3.57 -10.10 -24.42
C ILE A 266 -2.10 -10.35 -24.82
N GLY A 267 -1.54 -9.50 -25.68
CA GLY A 267 -0.13 -9.60 -26.08
C GLY A 267 0.86 -9.32 -24.95
N LEU A 268 0.40 -8.68 -23.87
CA LEU A 268 1.09 -8.48 -22.60
C LEU A 268 0.11 -8.62 -21.43
N ASN A 269 0.63 -8.66 -20.20
CA ASN A 269 -0.18 -8.64 -18.99
C ASN A 269 0.27 -7.56 -17.99
N THR A 270 -0.70 -6.85 -17.39
CA THR A 270 -0.46 -5.80 -16.38
C THR A 270 -0.86 -6.21 -14.95
N GLY A 271 -1.04 -7.52 -14.72
CA GLY A 271 -1.29 -8.11 -13.41
C GLY A 271 -0.03 -8.57 -12.67
N SER A 272 1.12 -8.61 -13.34
CA SER A 272 2.43 -8.80 -12.72
C SER A 272 3.50 -8.11 -13.56
N PHE A 273 4.06 -7.01 -13.05
CA PHE A 273 5.06 -6.22 -13.78
C PHE A 273 6.03 -5.47 -12.86
N LEU A 274 7.21 -5.17 -13.39
CA LEU A 274 8.22 -4.36 -12.72
C LEU A 274 8.25 -2.95 -13.33
N LEU A 275 8.26 -1.91 -12.50
CA LEU A 275 8.40 -0.52 -12.92
C LEU A 275 9.53 0.14 -12.13
N ARG A 276 10.53 0.67 -12.84
CA ARG A 276 11.70 1.34 -12.23
C ARG A 276 11.31 2.68 -11.65
N ASN A 277 11.90 3.05 -10.51
CA ASN A 277 11.71 4.37 -9.91
C ASN A 277 12.59 5.42 -10.60
N ASN A 278 12.06 6.05 -11.64
CA ASN A 278 12.72 7.12 -12.38
C ASN A 278 11.71 8.07 -13.06
N GLN A 279 12.21 9.15 -13.64
CA GLN A 279 11.39 10.16 -14.33
C GLN A 279 10.57 9.55 -15.46
N TRP A 280 11.17 8.62 -16.22
CA TRP A 280 10.49 7.91 -17.31
C TRP A 280 9.22 7.18 -16.83
N ALA A 281 9.24 6.57 -15.65
CA ALA A 281 8.07 5.90 -15.09
C ALA A 281 6.95 6.88 -14.72
N LEU A 282 7.29 8.06 -14.20
CA LEU A 282 6.31 9.12 -13.93
C LEU A 282 5.63 9.59 -15.22
N ASP A 283 6.42 9.78 -16.27
CA ASP A 283 5.92 10.20 -17.58
C ASP A 283 5.04 9.11 -18.23
N LEU A 284 5.41 7.84 -18.06
CA LEU A 284 4.59 6.71 -18.51
C LEU A 284 3.24 6.69 -17.80
N LEU A 285 3.23 6.87 -16.48
CA LEU A 285 1.99 6.88 -15.69
C LEU A 285 1.05 8.01 -16.13
N ASP A 286 1.60 9.22 -16.37
CA ASP A 286 0.84 10.36 -16.91
C ASP A 286 0.22 10.02 -18.29
N THR A 287 0.91 9.25 -19.12
CA THR A 287 0.47 8.87 -20.46
C THR A 287 -0.50 7.69 -20.45
N TRP A 288 -0.43 6.84 -19.42
CA TRP A 288 -1.29 5.66 -19.27
C TRP A 288 -2.65 5.99 -18.64
N ALA A 289 -2.67 6.93 -17.70
CA ALA A 289 -3.88 7.35 -16.96
C ALA A 289 -5.08 7.88 -17.78
N PRO A 290 -4.95 8.54 -18.95
CA PRO A 290 -6.07 9.27 -19.57
C PRO A 290 -7.31 8.45 -19.94
N MET A 291 -7.16 7.13 -20.12
CA MET A 291 -8.30 6.23 -20.40
C MET A 291 -8.96 5.68 -19.13
N GLY A 292 -8.43 6.02 -17.94
CA GLY A 292 -8.85 5.48 -16.65
C GLY A 292 -10.02 6.17 -15.95
N PRO A 293 -10.28 7.49 -16.06
CA PRO A 293 -11.37 8.14 -15.33
C PRO A 293 -12.73 7.52 -15.63
N LYS A 294 -13.41 7.02 -14.59
CA LYS A 294 -14.69 6.30 -14.70
C LYS A 294 -15.81 7.13 -15.37
N GLY A 295 -16.82 6.44 -15.90
CA GLY A 295 -17.93 7.06 -16.63
C GLY A 295 -17.59 7.27 -18.10
N LYS A 296 -18.04 8.39 -18.68
CA LYS A 296 -17.99 8.63 -20.13
C LYS A 296 -16.58 8.48 -20.72
N ILE A 297 -15.53 8.94 -20.03
CA ILE A 297 -14.15 8.86 -20.53
C ILE A 297 -13.74 7.40 -20.73
N ARG A 298 -13.85 6.57 -19.68
CA ARG A 298 -13.52 5.14 -19.73
C ARG A 298 -14.41 4.35 -20.69
N GLU A 299 -15.69 4.67 -20.79
CA GLU A 299 -16.61 4.04 -21.73
C GLU A 299 -16.26 4.33 -23.19
N GLU A 300 -16.02 5.59 -23.54
CA GLU A 300 -15.61 5.98 -24.90
C GLU A 300 -14.22 5.44 -25.25
N ALA A 301 -13.28 5.46 -24.31
CA ALA A 301 -11.97 4.83 -24.47
C ALA A 301 -12.10 3.32 -24.70
N GLY A 302 -13.02 2.64 -24.02
CA GLY A 302 -13.29 1.22 -24.24
C GLY A 302 -13.74 0.90 -25.67
N LYS A 303 -14.56 1.79 -26.28
CA LYS A 303 -14.95 1.65 -27.70
C LYS A 303 -13.76 1.82 -28.64
N VAL A 304 -12.87 2.77 -28.36
CA VAL A 304 -11.61 2.95 -29.11
C VAL A 304 -10.75 1.69 -29.00
N LEU A 305 -10.48 1.22 -27.78
CA LEU A 305 -9.65 0.04 -27.56
C LEU A 305 -10.23 -1.21 -28.23
N THR A 306 -11.55 -1.40 -28.20
CA THR A 306 -12.21 -2.55 -28.87
C THR A 306 -12.09 -2.48 -30.39
N ARG A 307 -12.08 -1.27 -30.97
CA ARG A 307 -11.91 -1.07 -32.41
C ARG A 307 -10.46 -1.29 -32.85
N GLU A 308 -9.51 -0.82 -32.06
CA GLU A 308 -8.09 -0.79 -32.45
C GLU A 308 -7.31 -2.05 -32.05
N LEU A 309 -7.75 -2.79 -31.01
CA LEU A 309 -7.06 -3.95 -30.49
C LEU A 309 -7.69 -5.27 -30.95
N LYS A 310 -6.85 -6.16 -31.47
CA LYS A 310 -7.24 -7.49 -31.91
C LYS A 310 -7.71 -8.34 -30.73
N GLY A 311 -8.86 -8.98 -30.89
CA GLY A 311 -9.39 -9.97 -29.95
C GLY A 311 -10.02 -9.41 -28.67
N ARG A 312 -10.07 -8.07 -28.51
CA ARG A 312 -10.67 -7.44 -27.33
C ARG A 312 -12.21 -7.51 -27.38
N PRO A 313 -12.89 -8.00 -26.33
CA PRO A 313 -14.35 -7.93 -26.25
C PRO A 313 -14.86 -6.51 -25.94
N VAL A 314 -16.17 -6.28 -26.06
CA VAL A 314 -16.80 -4.97 -25.81
C VAL A 314 -17.04 -4.77 -24.31
N PHE A 315 -16.26 -3.88 -23.70
CA PHE A 315 -16.44 -3.40 -22.33
C PHE A 315 -15.64 -2.09 -22.13
N GLU A 316 -15.79 -1.46 -20.95
CA GLU A 316 -15.06 -0.23 -20.58
C GLU A 316 -13.55 -0.38 -20.70
N ALA A 317 -12.81 0.73 -20.84
CA ALA A 317 -11.35 0.68 -20.90
C ALA A 317 -10.74 0.05 -19.64
N ASP A 318 -9.77 -0.83 -19.83
CA ASP A 318 -8.94 -1.45 -18.81
C ASP A 318 -7.48 -1.03 -18.98
N ASP A 319 -6.71 -1.12 -17.89
CA ASP A 319 -5.30 -0.70 -17.85
C ASP A 319 -4.44 -1.53 -18.81
N GLN A 320 -4.70 -2.83 -18.95
CA GLN A 320 -3.92 -3.72 -19.84
C GLN A 320 -4.06 -3.31 -21.31
N SER A 321 -5.30 -3.15 -21.78
CA SER A 321 -5.61 -2.73 -23.14
C SER A 321 -5.06 -1.33 -23.42
N ALA A 322 -5.18 -0.40 -22.46
CA ALA A 322 -4.59 0.92 -22.60
C ALA A 322 -3.06 0.87 -22.74
N MET A 323 -2.37 -0.03 -22.01
CA MET A 323 -0.93 -0.24 -22.15
C MET A 323 -0.57 -0.81 -23.53
N VAL A 324 -1.31 -1.82 -24.03
CA VAL A 324 -1.10 -2.36 -25.39
C VAL A 324 -1.25 -1.25 -26.42
N TYR A 325 -2.33 -0.46 -26.34
CA TYR A 325 -2.59 0.62 -27.26
C TYR A 325 -1.50 1.70 -27.22
N LEU A 326 -1.06 2.10 -26.04
CA LEU A 326 0.04 3.06 -25.84
C LEU A 326 1.32 2.56 -26.49
N LEU A 327 1.74 1.32 -26.20
CA LEU A 327 2.98 0.76 -26.73
C LEU A 327 2.92 0.54 -28.24
N ALA A 328 1.79 0.10 -28.78
CA ALA A 328 1.60 -0.10 -30.22
C ALA A 328 1.58 1.21 -31.01
N THR A 329 1.06 2.30 -30.42
CA THR A 329 0.94 3.60 -31.10
C THR A 329 2.10 4.54 -30.86
N GLN A 330 2.88 4.35 -29.79
CA GLN A 330 3.98 5.21 -29.38
C GLN A 330 5.28 4.40 -29.14
N ARG A 331 5.53 3.38 -29.98
CA ARG A 331 6.67 2.47 -29.85
C ARG A 331 8.01 3.21 -29.82
N ASP A 332 8.19 4.23 -30.66
CA ASP A 332 9.45 4.99 -30.74
C ASP A 332 9.75 5.76 -29.46
N THR A 333 8.71 6.17 -28.72
CA THR A 333 8.83 6.90 -27.45
C THR A 333 9.11 5.97 -26.27
N TRP A 334 8.42 4.84 -26.19
CA TRP A 334 8.41 4.00 -24.98
C TRP A 334 9.12 2.66 -25.14
N GLY A 335 9.05 2.05 -26.32
CA GLY A 335 9.39 0.65 -26.54
C GLY A 335 10.85 0.29 -26.25
N ASN A 336 11.77 1.25 -26.37
CA ASN A 336 13.20 1.05 -26.06
C ASN A 336 13.50 0.81 -24.57
N LYS A 337 12.57 1.18 -23.67
CA LYS A 337 12.68 0.99 -22.22
C LYS A 337 11.71 -0.04 -21.66
N VAL A 338 10.96 -0.72 -22.53
CA VAL A 338 10.06 -1.82 -22.18
C VAL A 338 10.70 -3.15 -22.54
N TYR A 339 10.69 -4.10 -21.60
CA TYR A 339 11.05 -5.49 -21.84
C TYR A 339 9.79 -6.36 -21.78
N LEU A 340 9.44 -6.99 -22.90
CA LEU A 340 8.37 -8.00 -22.95
C LEU A 340 8.99 -9.38 -22.73
N GLU A 341 8.82 -9.89 -21.51
CA GLU A 341 9.40 -11.16 -21.04
C GLU A 341 8.51 -12.36 -21.42
N ASN A 342 9.14 -13.40 -21.96
CA ASN A 342 8.48 -14.64 -22.35
C ASN A 342 9.36 -15.89 -22.12
N GLY A 343 10.55 -15.73 -21.51
CA GLY A 343 11.43 -16.83 -21.15
C GLY A 343 11.04 -17.53 -19.84
N TYR A 344 10.17 -16.91 -19.04
CA TYR A 344 9.53 -17.50 -17.87
C TYR A 344 8.17 -16.80 -17.62
N TYR A 345 7.33 -17.43 -16.79
CA TYR A 345 6.01 -16.87 -16.46
C TYR A 345 6.09 -15.82 -15.35
N LEU A 346 6.50 -14.59 -15.70
CA LEU A 346 6.27 -13.42 -14.83
C LEU A 346 4.76 -13.24 -14.56
N HIS A 347 3.96 -13.54 -15.59
CA HIS A 347 2.54 -13.85 -15.50
C HIS A 347 2.32 -15.17 -16.23
N GLY A 348 1.52 -16.07 -15.66
CA GLY A 348 1.17 -17.36 -16.27
C GLY A 348 -0.34 -17.55 -16.29
N TYR A 349 -0.91 -17.76 -17.48
CA TYR A 349 -2.36 -17.97 -17.61
C TYR A 349 -2.74 -19.31 -16.95
N TRP A 350 -3.56 -19.23 -15.91
CA TRP A 350 -3.91 -20.39 -15.07
C TRP A 350 -4.53 -21.54 -15.87
N GLY A 351 -5.37 -21.26 -16.86
CA GLY A 351 -6.11 -22.28 -17.62
C GLY A 351 -5.26 -23.22 -18.48
N ILE A 352 -3.94 -22.98 -18.58
CA ILE A 352 -2.99 -23.89 -19.23
C ILE A 352 -1.90 -24.41 -18.28
N LEU A 353 -1.93 -24.02 -17.01
CA LEU A 353 -0.93 -24.37 -15.99
C LEU A 353 -1.48 -25.30 -14.89
N VAL A 354 -2.76 -25.19 -14.56
CA VAL A 354 -3.46 -26.07 -13.61
C VAL A 354 -4.27 -27.13 -14.34
#